data_AF-A0A965B380-F1
#
_entry.id   AF-A0A965B380-F1
#
_cell.length_a   1.000
_cell.length_b   1.000
_cell.length_c   1.000
_cell.angle_alpha   90.00
_cell.angle_beta   90.00
_cell.angle_gamma   90.00
#
_symmetry.space_group_name_H-M   'P 1'
#
loop_
_entity.id
_entity.type
_entity.pdbx_description
1 polymer ?
#
loop_
_entity_poly.entity_id
_entity_poly.type
_entity_poly.pdbx_seq_one_letter_code
_entity_poly.pdbx_strand_id
1 'polypeptide(L)'
;MSYVFEEVRGAPPAGRASAGRATPEEIVAIGRQIWRRVQDSGVAPSDDAGTDKLLDSLQNEFRDFNASFPLVLRWAVQLRKFSATALDKYLRLHATADLSTREGFLRLQAEYLVALYREDNQSSGRHDEKAVQAYRAALVKQLLEEDEAFIALQKEAEAEAAAQAAATDAERRQCLHQLVVNIRAQKLKNEAEKK
;
A
#
# COMPACT_ATOMS: atom_id res chain seq x y z
N MET A 1 -0.78 -22.33 -1.76
CA MET A 1 0.09 -21.19 -1.39
C MET A 1 -0.77 -20.16 -0.68
N SER A 2 -0.30 -19.70 0.48
CA SER A 2 -1.03 -18.90 1.47
C SER A 2 -0.65 -17.43 1.30
N TYR A 3 -1.62 -16.51 1.26
CA TYR A 3 -1.35 -15.08 1.36
C TYR A 3 -1.39 -14.70 2.83
N VAL A 4 -0.24 -14.33 3.40
CA VAL A 4 -0.11 -13.65 4.69
C VAL A 4 1.11 -12.73 4.57
N PHE A 5 0.87 -11.43 4.40
CA PHE A 5 1.84 -10.40 4.81
C PHE A 5 1.28 -9.76 6.08
N GLU A 6 1.53 -10.43 7.20
CA GLU A 6 1.52 -9.85 8.55
C GLU A 6 2.16 -10.87 9.50
N GLU A 7 3.41 -10.66 9.92
CA GLU A 7 3.87 -11.15 11.21
C GLU A 7 3.25 -10.28 12.30
N VAL A 8 1.96 -10.49 12.60
CA VAL A 8 1.35 -10.01 13.83
C VAL A 8 1.23 -11.21 14.77
N ARG A 9 2.14 -11.27 15.75
CA ARG A 9 2.07 -12.23 16.86
C ARG A 9 0.83 -11.94 17.71
N GLY A 10 -0.18 -12.79 17.63
CA GLY A 10 -1.33 -12.82 18.55
C GLY A 10 -2.20 -14.06 18.32
N ALA A 11 -2.37 -14.89 19.34
CA ALA A 11 -3.06 -16.19 19.30
C ALA A 11 -4.52 -16.13 18.77
N PRO A 12 -5.05 -17.20 18.15
CA PRO A 12 -6.38 -17.18 17.54
C PRO A 12 -7.49 -17.46 18.57
N PRO A 13 -8.64 -16.77 18.53
CA PRO A 13 -9.85 -17.28 19.13
C PRO A 13 -10.53 -18.28 18.20
N ALA A 14 -11.09 -19.32 18.81
CA ALA A 14 -11.82 -20.41 18.17
C ALA A 14 -13.05 -19.92 17.40
N GLY A 15 -13.30 -20.57 16.26
CA GLY A 15 -14.59 -20.55 15.57
C GLY A 15 -14.81 -19.38 14.62
N ARG A 16 -14.27 -19.47 13.40
CA ARG A 16 -14.83 -18.76 12.25
C ARG A 16 -15.00 -19.75 11.10
N ALA A 17 -16.22 -19.81 10.57
CA ALA A 17 -16.53 -20.43 9.29
C ALA A 17 -15.48 -19.98 8.26
N SER A 18 -14.99 -20.90 7.44
CA SER A 18 -13.99 -20.59 6.41
C SER A 18 -14.50 -19.43 5.56
N ALA A 19 -13.89 -18.25 5.72
CA ALA A 19 -14.14 -17.12 4.84
C ALA A 19 -13.80 -17.60 3.42
N GLY A 20 -14.82 -17.77 2.59
CA GLY A 20 -14.65 -18.20 1.20
C GLY A 20 -13.73 -17.21 0.49
N ARG A 21 -12.73 -17.71 -0.23
CA ARG A 21 -11.91 -16.86 -1.09
C ARG A 21 -12.81 -16.26 -2.16
N ALA A 22 -12.72 -14.94 -2.35
CA ALA A 22 -13.48 -14.26 -3.38
C ALA A 22 -13.13 -14.85 -4.76
N THR A 23 -14.14 -15.09 -5.60
CA THR A 23 -13.92 -15.57 -6.97
C THR A 23 -13.44 -14.41 -7.86
N PRO A 24 -12.78 -14.69 -9.01
CA PRO A 24 -12.40 -13.64 -9.95
C PRO A 24 -13.56 -12.74 -10.36
N GLU A 25 -14.76 -13.30 -10.52
CA GLU A 25 -15.98 -12.58 -10.88
C GLU A 25 -16.42 -11.59 -9.78
N GLU A 26 -16.33 -12.01 -8.51
CA GLU A 26 -16.62 -11.15 -7.36
C GLU A 26 -15.61 -9.98 -7.26
N ILE A 27 -14.33 -10.26 -7.48
CA ILE A 27 -13.28 -9.23 -7.49
C ILE A 27 -13.51 -8.24 -8.63
N VAL A 28 -13.89 -8.70 -9.82
CA VAL A 28 -14.25 -7.83 -10.95
C VAL A 28 -15.49 -6.99 -10.63
N ALA A 29 -16.48 -7.55 -9.95
CA ALA A 29 -17.66 -6.81 -9.51
C ALA A 29 -17.30 -5.68 -8.52
N ILE A 30 -16.41 -5.95 -7.57
CA ILE A 30 -15.87 -4.94 -6.65
C ILE A 30 -15.13 -3.84 -7.44
N GLY A 31 -14.28 -4.22 -8.40
CA GLY A 31 -13.60 -3.26 -9.28
C GLY A 31 -14.57 -2.35 -10.04
N ARG A 32 -15.69 -2.89 -10.54
CA ARG A 32 -16.76 -2.10 -11.18
C ARG A 32 -17.44 -1.15 -10.21
N GLN A 33 -17.68 -1.58 -8.97
CA GLN A 33 -18.27 -0.74 -7.94
C GLN A 33 -17.36 0.43 -7.60
N ILE A 34 -16.07 0.18 -7.38
CA ILE A 34 -15.04 1.20 -7.17
C ILE A 34 -15.06 2.18 -8.35
N TRP A 35 -15.03 1.68 -9.58
CA TRP A 35 -15.04 2.54 -10.76
C TRP A 35 -16.29 3.43 -10.83
N ARG A 36 -17.46 2.89 -10.51
CA ARG A 36 -18.69 3.69 -10.45
C ARG A 36 -18.58 4.81 -9.41
N ARG A 37 -18.04 4.53 -8.21
CA ARG A 37 -17.77 5.57 -7.20
C ARG A 37 -16.85 6.66 -7.71
N VAL A 38 -15.82 6.29 -8.47
CA VAL A 38 -14.88 7.25 -9.07
C VAL A 38 -15.60 8.16 -10.07
N GLN A 39 -16.48 7.59 -10.90
CA GLN A 39 -17.28 8.35 -11.87
C GLN A 39 -18.31 9.27 -11.19
N ASP A 40 -18.94 8.80 -10.13
CA ASP A 40 -20.00 9.53 -9.40
C ASP A 40 -19.45 10.58 -8.42
N SER A 41 -18.13 10.59 -8.15
CA SER A 41 -17.52 11.47 -7.15
C SER A 41 -17.57 12.96 -7.51
N GLY A 42 -17.68 13.29 -8.80
CA GLY A 42 -17.58 14.68 -9.30
C GLY A 42 -16.19 15.30 -9.18
N VAL A 43 -15.19 14.58 -8.66
CA VAL A 43 -13.81 15.05 -8.55
C VAL A 43 -13.18 15.11 -9.93
N ALA A 44 -12.70 16.29 -10.33
CA ALA A 44 -12.04 16.48 -11.61
C ALA A 44 -10.69 15.73 -11.68
N PRO A 45 -10.29 15.19 -12.85
CA PRO A 45 -8.99 14.52 -12.99
C PRO A 45 -7.78 15.44 -12.77
N SER A 46 -7.97 16.75 -12.86
CA SER A 46 -6.94 17.78 -12.62
C SER A 46 -6.91 18.31 -11.19
N ASP A 47 -7.82 17.86 -10.32
CA ASP A 47 -7.83 18.22 -8.90
C ASP A 47 -7.06 17.17 -8.11
N ASP A 48 -5.75 17.38 -7.98
CA ASP A 48 -4.84 16.45 -7.30
C ASP A 48 -5.28 16.20 -5.85
N ALA A 49 -5.58 17.27 -5.11
CA ALA A 49 -5.97 17.16 -3.71
C ALA A 49 -7.33 16.46 -3.52
N GLY A 50 -8.29 16.72 -4.42
CA GLY A 50 -9.56 15.99 -4.44
C GLY A 50 -9.38 14.51 -4.81
N THR A 51 -8.49 14.23 -5.76
CA THR A 51 -8.19 12.88 -6.23
C THR A 51 -7.51 12.05 -5.14
N ASP A 52 -6.57 12.63 -4.40
CA ASP A 52 -5.90 11.96 -3.27
C ASP A 52 -6.89 11.66 -2.13
N LYS A 53 -7.76 12.62 -1.77
CA LYS A 53 -8.83 12.37 -0.78
C LYS A 53 -9.78 11.27 -1.21
N LEU A 54 -10.14 11.23 -2.50
CA LEU A 54 -10.98 10.17 -3.05
C LEU A 54 -10.28 8.82 -2.98
N LEU A 55 -8.99 8.77 -3.33
CA LEU A 55 -8.18 7.56 -3.23
C LEU A 55 -8.13 7.06 -1.80
N ASP A 56 -7.80 7.91 -0.83
CA ASP A 56 -7.75 7.56 0.60
C ASP A 56 -9.09 7.02 1.10
N SER A 57 -10.20 7.66 0.72
CA SER A 57 -11.54 7.21 1.08
C SER A 57 -11.82 5.80 0.54
N LEU A 58 -11.50 5.54 -0.74
CA LEU A 58 -11.73 4.24 -1.37
C LEU A 58 -10.78 3.16 -0.85
N GLN A 59 -9.53 3.51 -0.53
CA GLN A 59 -8.59 2.58 0.10
C GLN A 59 -9.09 2.12 1.48
N ASN A 60 -9.70 3.04 2.23
CA ASN A 60 -10.29 2.74 3.54
C ASN A 60 -11.59 1.95 3.45
N GLU A 61 -12.42 2.19 2.44
CA GLU A 61 -13.68 1.45 2.19
C GLU A 61 -13.41 0.04 1.64
N PHE A 62 -12.47 -0.10 0.72
CA PHE A 62 -12.16 -1.36 0.01
C PHE A 62 -10.78 -1.91 0.40
N ARG A 63 -10.53 -2.07 1.70
CA ARG A 63 -9.21 -2.45 2.25
C ARG A 63 -8.63 -3.73 1.65
N ASP A 64 -9.43 -4.79 1.61
CA ASP A 64 -8.97 -6.10 1.11
C ASP A 64 -8.61 -6.05 -0.39
N PHE A 65 -9.39 -5.28 -1.16
CA PHE A 65 -9.11 -5.02 -2.57
C PHE A 65 -7.84 -4.18 -2.73
N ASN A 66 -7.68 -3.12 -1.95
CA ASN A 66 -6.48 -2.26 -1.99
C ASN A 66 -5.22 -3.03 -1.58
N ALA A 67 -5.30 -3.91 -0.57
CA ALA A 67 -4.17 -4.73 -0.13
C ALA A 67 -3.71 -5.70 -1.24
N SER A 68 -4.66 -6.28 -1.98
CA SER A 68 -4.37 -7.27 -3.02
C SER A 68 -4.03 -6.63 -4.37
N PHE A 69 -4.71 -5.54 -4.72
CA PHE A 69 -4.70 -4.93 -6.06
C PHE A 69 -4.54 -3.39 -6.00
N PRO A 70 -3.51 -2.87 -5.30
CA PRO A 70 -3.36 -1.42 -5.09
C PRO A 70 -3.21 -0.65 -6.41
N LEU A 71 -2.55 -1.25 -7.41
CA LEU A 71 -2.34 -0.64 -8.71
C LEU A 71 -3.66 -0.43 -9.48
N VAL A 72 -4.57 -1.40 -9.40
CA VAL A 72 -5.88 -1.33 -10.06
C VAL A 72 -6.70 -0.16 -9.52
N LEU A 73 -6.73 -0.04 -8.19
CA LEU A 73 -7.43 1.05 -7.51
C LEU A 73 -6.80 2.41 -7.86
N ARG A 74 -5.47 2.53 -7.77
CA ARG A 74 -4.76 3.78 -8.05
C ARG A 74 -4.99 4.25 -9.49
N TRP A 75 -4.95 3.35 -10.48
CA TRP A 75 -5.18 3.72 -11.89
C TRP A 75 -6.64 4.10 -12.17
N ALA A 76 -7.57 3.41 -11.52
CA ALA A 76 -8.98 3.80 -11.60
C ALA A 76 -9.18 5.22 -11.07
N VAL A 77 -8.61 5.57 -9.93
CA VAL A 77 -8.82 6.88 -9.30
C VAL A 77 -8.02 7.99 -9.97
N GLN A 78 -6.70 7.85 -10.07
CA GLN A 78 -5.81 8.93 -10.51
C GLN A 78 -5.84 9.12 -12.03
N LEU A 79 -5.76 8.02 -12.79
CA LEU A 79 -5.70 8.08 -14.26
C LEU A 79 -7.07 7.94 -14.92
N ARG A 80 -8.14 7.72 -14.15
CA ARG A 80 -9.50 7.55 -14.63
C ARG A 80 -9.62 6.46 -15.70
N LYS A 81 -8.88 5.36 -15.50
CA LYS A 81 -8.87 4.21 -16.39
C LYS A 81 -9.20 2.93 -15.66
N PHE A 82 -10.22 2.24 -16.13
CA PHE A 82 -10.63 0.94 -15.63
C PHE A 82 -11.23 0.11 -16.77
N SER A 83 -10.83 -1.16 -16.84
CA SER A 83 -11.47 -2.16 -17.69
C SER A 83 -11.69 -3.44 -16.90
N ALA A 84 -12.95 -3.85 -16.78
CA ALA A 84 -13.30 -5.12 -16.15
C ALA A 84 -12.69 -6.31 -16.89
N THR A 85 -12.57 -6.21 -18.22
CA THR A 85 -11.93 -7.24 -19.06
C THR A 85 -10.43 -7.33 -18.80
N ALA A 86 -9.74 -6.18 -18.66
CA ALA A 86 -8.33 -6.16 -18.30
C ALA A 86 -8.09 -6.74 -16.90
N LEU A 87 -8.97 -6.42 -15.94
CA LEU A 87 -8.91 -6.96 -14.58
C LEU A 87 -9.13 -8.48 -14.57
N ASP A 88 -10.13 -9.01 -15.27
CA ASP A 88 -10.37 -10.46 -15.37
C ASP A 88 -9.13 -11.20 -15.95
N LYS A 89 -8.56 -10.68 -17.05
CA LYS A 89 -7.34 -11.23 -17.66
C LYS A 89 -6.17 -11.24 -16.66
N TYR A 90 -6.00 -10.14 -15.93
CA TYR A 90 -4.98 -10.01 -14.90
C TYR A 90 -5.18 -11.02 -13.75
N LEU A 91 -6.39 -11.21 -13.25
CA LEU A 91 -6.68 -12.17 -12.18
C LEU A 91 -6.41 -13.61 -12.61
N ARG A 92 -6.69 -13.97 -13.86
CA ARG A 92 -6.35 -15.28 -14.42
C ARG A 92 -4.84 -15.52 -14.45
N LEU A 93 -4.06 -14.51 -14.86
CA LEU A 93 -2.59 -14.57 -14.82
C LEU A 93 -2.09 -14.70 -13.38
N HIS A 94 -2.67 -13.91 -12.46
CA HIS A 94 -2.34 -13.91 -11.04
C HIS A 94 -2.53 -15.28 -10.39
N ALA A 95 -3.52 -16.06 -10.81
CA ALA A 95 -3.77 -17.40 -10.28
C ALA A 95 -2.64 -18.40 -10.59
N THR A 96 -1.85 -18.14 -11.65
CA THR A 96 -0.80 -19.05 -12.14
C THR A 96 0.63 -18.51 -11.98
N ALA A 97 0.78 -17.24 -11.63
CA ALA A 97 2.08 -16.59 -11.53
C ALA A 97 2.86 -17.04 -10.30
N ASP A 98 4.18 -17.14 -10.44
CA ASP A 98 5.09 -17.30 -9.30
C ASP A 98 5.35 -15.93 -8.66
N LEU A 99 4.85 -15.77 -7.42
CA LEU A 99 4.96 -14.55 -6.62
C LEU A 99 5.93 -14.72 -5.45
N SER A 100 6.79 -15.74 -5.50
CA SER A 100 7.83 -15.97 -4.49
C SER A 100 8.90 -14.87 -4.46
N THR A 101 9.03 -14.11 -5.56
CA THR A 101 10.00 -13.03 -5.69
C THR A 101 9.30 -11.68 -5.82
N ARG A 102 9.92 -10.63 -5.26
CA ARG A 102 9.44 -9.24 -5.38
C ARG A 102 9.39 -8.78 -6.84
N GLU A 103 10.41 -9.13 -7.62
CA GLU A 103 10.44 -8.85 -9.06
C GLU A 103 9.28 -9.55 -9.81
N GLY A 104 9.03 -10.84 -9.52
CA GLY A 104 7.91 -11.58 -10.09
C GLY A 104 6.56 -10.92 -9.79
N PHE A 105 6.39 -10.43 -8.56
CA PHE A 105 5.21 -9.67 -8.15
C PHE A 105 5.06 -8.34 -8.91
N LEU A 106 6.11 -7.53 -9.02
CA LEU A 106 6.08 -6.26 -9.76
C LEU A 106 5.82 -6.47 -11.27
N ARG A 107 6.43 -7.50 -11.86
CA ARG A 107 6.16 -7.91 -13.24
C ARG A 107 4.69 -8.28 -13.43
N LEU A 108 4.12 -9.05 -12.51
CA LEU A 108 2.70 -9.37 -12.56
C LEU A 108 1.86 -8.09 -12.47
N GLN A 109 2.16 -7.19 -11.53
CA GLN A 109 1.44 -5.90 -11.42
C GLN A 109 1.45 -5.11 -12.74
N ALA A 110 2.59 -5.09 -13.45
CA ALA A 110 2.68 -4.45 -14.76
C ALA A 110 1.71 -5.06 -15.81
N GLU A 111 1.40 -6.36 -15.73
CA GLU A 111 0.49 -7.02 -16.69
C GLU A 111 -0.91 -6.44 -16.66
N TYR A 112 -1.39 -5.90 -15.54
CA TYR A 112 -2.67 -5.21 -15.51
C TYR A 112 -2.65 -3.96 -16.41
N LEU A 113 -1.58 -3.18 -16.35
CA LEU A 113 -1.42 -1.98 -17.16
C LEU A 113 -1.21 -2.31 -18.65
N VAL A 114 -0.49 -3.39 -18.93
CA VAL A 114 -0.35 -3.92 -20.29
C VAL A 114 -1.71 -4.38 -20.83
N ALA A 115 -2.53 -5.03 -20.01
CA ALA A 115 -3.89 -5.41 -20.40
C ALA A 115 -4.76 -4.18 -20.65
N LEU A 116 -4.70 -3.15 -19.80
CA LEU A 116 -5.39 -1.87 -20.05
C LEU A 116 -4.93 -1.21 -21.36
N TYR A 117 -3.63 -1.14 -21.59
CA TYR A 117 -3.05 -0.58 -22.81
C TYR A 117 -3.53 -1.31 -24.06
N ARG A 118 -3.60 -2.66 -24.01
CA ARG A 118 -4.13 -3.47 -25.11
C ARG A 118 -5.60 -3.16 -25.39
N GLU A 119 -6.44 -3.06 -24.37
CA GLU A 119 -7.87 -2.74 -24.53
C GLU A 119 -8.06 -1.34 -25.12
N ASP A 120 -7.31 -0.34 -24.63
CA ASP A 120 -7.36 1.04 -25.12
C ASP A 120 -6.97 1.15 -26.61
N ASN A 121 -6.03 0.30 -27.07
CA ASN A 121 -5.51 0.34 -28.45
C ASN A 121 -6.18 -0.67 -29.39
N GLN A 122 -6.96 -1.62 -28.87
CA GLN A 122 -7.62 -2.68 -29.66
C GLN A 122 -8.62 -2.11 -30.68
N SER A 123 -9.35 -1.06 -30.31
CA SER A 123 -10.35 -0.40 -31.17
C SER A 123 -9.74 0.26 -32.42
N SER A 124 -8.45 0.59 -32.38
CA SER A 124 -7.75 1.25 -33.49
C SER A 124 -7.21 0.27 -34.55
N GLY A 125 -7.38 -1.04 -34.37
CA GLY A 125 -6.80 -2.08 -35.23
C GLY A 125 -5.26 -2.17 -35.15
N ARG A 126 -4.62 -1.35 -34.31
CA ARG A 126 -3.16 -1.32 -34.10
C ARG A 126 -2.77 -2.28 -32.98
N HIS A 127 -2.89 -3.58 -33.25
CA HIS A 127 -2.24 -4.60 -32.43
C HIS A 127 -0.76 -4.71 -32.81
N ASP A 128 0.02 -3.66 -32.56
CA ASP A 128 1.47 -3.75 -32.67
C ASP A 128 2.04 -4.40 -31.41
N GLU A 129 2.26 -5.72 -31.47
CA GLU A 129 2.82 -6.46 -30.34
C GLU A 129 4.23 -5.95 -29.98
N LYS A 130 4.99 -5.35 -30.92
CA LYS A 130 6.29 -4.74 -30.56
C LYS A 130 6.09 -3.54 -29.64
N ALA A 131 5.11 -2.68 -29.92
CA ALA A 131 4.78 -1.55 -29.06
C ALA A 131 4.31 -2.01 -27.67
N VAL A 132 3.49 -3.07 -27.60
CA VAL A 132 3.05 -3.65 -26.33
C VAL A 132 4.24 -4.19 -25.52
N GLN A 133 5.18 -4.89 -26.14
CA GLN A 133 6.35 -5.42 -25.46
C GLN A 133 7.30 -4.32 -24.99
N ALA A 134 7.49 -3.27 -25.80
CA ALA A 134 8.23 -2.08 -25.39
C ALA A 134 7.57 -1.39 -24.19
N TYR A 135 6.24 -1.24 -24.21
CA TYR A 135 5.46 -0.67 -23.10
C TYR A 135 5.59 -1.50 -21.83
N ARG A 136 5.46 -2.83 -21.94
CA ARG A 136 5.67 -3.76 -20.83
C ARG A 136 7.06 -3.60 -20.22
N ALA A 137 8.12 -3.61 -21.06
CA ALA A 137 9.49 -3.49 -20.59
C ALA A 137 9.73 -2.16 -19.88
N ALA A 138 9.19 -1.06 -20.42
CA ALA A 138 9.28 0.26 -19.81
C ALA A 138 8.58 0.31 -18.44
N LEU A 139 7.37 -0.25 -18.33
CA LEU A 139 6.63 -0.30 -17.06
C LEU A 139 7.33 -1.14 -16.01
N VAL A 140 7.81 -2.34 -16.36
CA VAL A 140 8.52 -3.20 -15.42
C VAL A 140 9.78 -2.50 -14.91
N LYS A 141 10.54 -1.87 -15.81
CA LYS A 141 11.71 -1.08 -15.43
C LYS A 141 11.34 0.04 -14.46
N GLN A 142 10.33 0.84 -14.79
CA GLN A 142 9.87 1.94 -13.93
C GLN A 142 9.44 1.44 -12.55
N LEU A 143 8.65 0.35 -12.48
CA LEU A 143 8.20 -0.21 -11.20
C LEU A 143 9.36 -0.72 -10.35
N LEU A 144 10.40 -1.31 -10.95
CA LEU A 144 11.60 -1.73 -10.24
C LEU A 144 12.41 -0.54 -9.72
N GLU A 145 12.56 0.52 -10.51
CA GLU A 145 13.25 1.74 -10.09
C GLU A 145 12.50 2.46 -8.95
N GLU A 146 11.17 2.54 -9.02
CA GLU A 146 10.33 3.10 -7.96
C GLU A 146 10.42 2.26 -6.67
N ASP A 147 10.45 0.94 -6.80
CA ASP A 147 10.57 0.01 -5.67
C ASP A 147 11.92 0.13 -4.95
N GLU A 148 13.02 0.22 -5.70
CA GLU A 148 14.36 0.47 -5.15
C GLU A 148 14.43 1.82 -4.44
N ALA A 149 13.88 2.87 -5.05
CA ALA A 149 13.79 4.20 -4.44
C ALA A 149 12.96 4.17 -3.14
N PHE A 150 11.83 3.46 -3.15
CA PHE A 150 11.00 3.29 -1.96
C PHE A 150 11.74 2.56 -0.84
N ILE A 151 12.46 1.48 -1.14
CA ILE A 151 13.27 0.75 -0.14
C ILE A 151 14.36 1.66 0.45
N ALA A 152 14.99 2.50 -0.37
CA ALA A 152 15.99 3.46 0.10
C ALA A 152 15.38 4.49 1.06
N LEU A 153 14.26 5.09 0.69
CA LEU A 153 13.52 6.05 1.52
C LEU A 153 13.02 5.43 2.82
N GLN A 154 12.52 4.19 2.77
CA GLN A 154 12.09 3.46 3.96
C GLN A 154 13.25 3.28 4.95
N LYS A 155 14.42 2.87 4.47
CA LYS A 155 15.61 2.72 5.32
C LYS A 155 16.05 4.03 5.96
N GLU A 156 15.99 5.13 5.20
CA GLU A 156 16.31 6.46 5.71
C GLU A 156 15.33 6.90 6.82
N ALA A 157 14.02 6.74 6.57
CA ALA A 157 12.98 7.08 7.54
C ALA A 157 13.07 6.22 8.82
N GLU A 158 13.35 4.93 8.69
CA GLU A 158 13.56 4.03 9.84
C GLU A 158 14.79 4.44 10.67
N ALA A 159 15.88 4.83 10.01
CA ALA A 159 17.08 5.33 10.68
C ALA A 159 16.82 6.65 11.41
N GLU A 160 16.08 7.57 10.79
CA GLU A 160 15.69 8.84 11.42
C GLU A 160 14.79 8.59 12.63
N ALA A 161 13.77 7.75 12.50
CA ALA A 161 12.87 7.40 13.60
C ALA A 161 13.63 6.75 14.77
N ALA A 162 14.59 5.88 14.49
CA ALA A 162 15.45 5.27 15.51
C ALA A 162 16.32 6.33 16.21
N ALA A 163 16.90 7.28 15.48
CA ALA A 163 17.68 8.37 16.04
C ALA A 163 16.84 9.30 16.93
N GLN A 164 15.63 9.67 16.48
CA GLN A 164 14.68 10.47 17.26
C GLN A 164 14.24 9.73 18.53
N ALA A 165 13.96 8.43 18.45
CA ALA A 165 13.60 7.61 19.60
C ALA A 165 14.75 7.53 20.62
N ALA A 166 15.99 7.38 20.16
CA ALA A 166 17.17 7.36 21.02
C ALA A 166 17.41 8.72 21.70
N ALA A 167 17.24 9.83 20.98
CA ALA A 167 17.33 11.18 21.53
C ALA A 167 16.26 11.40 22.61
N THR A 168 15.01 11.03 22.32
CA THR A 168 13.88 11.13 23.27
C THR A 168 14.13 10.29 24.52
N ASP A 169 14.68 9.07 24.39
CA ASP A 169 15.02 8.22 25.54
C ASP A 169 16.13 8.85 26.39
N ALA A 170 17.16 9.42 25.76
CA ALA A 170 18.25 10.10 26.46
C ALA A 170 17.73 11.32 27.26
N GLU A 171 16.87 12.15 26.66
CA GLU A 171 16.22 13.28 27.33
C GLU A 171 15.37 12.82 28.51
N ARG A 172 14.55 11.76 28.33
CA ARG A 172 13.73 11.18 29.40
C ARG A 172 14.58 10.72 30.58
N ARG A 173 15.72 10.05 30.32
CA ARG A 173 16.65 9.62 31.38
C ARG A 173 17.24 10.81 32.13
N GLN A 174 17.63 11.88 31.44
CA GLN A 174 18.15 13.09 32.07
C GLN A 174 17.09 13.77 32.95
N CYS A 175 15.85 13.92 32.45
CA CYS A 175 14.76 14.50 33.23
C CYS A 175 14.44 13.67 34.49
N LEU A 176 14.38 12.33 34.36
CA LEU A 176 14.13 11.44 35.50
C LEU A 176 15.25 11.52 36.54
N HIS A 177 16.51 11.55 36.09
CA HIS A 177 17.65 11.73 36.98
C HIS A 177 17.55 13.05 37.75
N GLN A 178 17.26 14.16 37.06
CA GLN A 178 17.10 15.47 37.69
C GLN A 178 15.96 15.49 38.73
N LEU A 179 14.84 14.84 38.41
CA LEU A 179 13.69 14.73 39.31
C LEU A 179 14.04 13.91 40.57
N VAL A 180 14.76 12.79 40.43
CA VAL A 180 15.24 12.00 41.56
C VAL A 180 16.20 12.80 42.45
N VAL A 181 17.13 13.54 41.85
CA VAL A 181 18.05 14.43 42.57
C VAL A 181 17.28 15.49 43.36
N ASN A 182 16.31 16.15 42.72
CA ASN A 182 15.48 17.18 43.36
C ASN A 182 14.66 16.61 44.53
N ILE A 183 14.05 15.43 44.37
CA ILE A 183 13.30 14.76 45.45
C ILE A 183 14.21 14.44 46.63
N ARG A 184 15.44 13.92 46.38
CA ARG A 184 16.40 13.64 47.45
C ARG A 184 16.81 14.91 48.19
N ALA A 185 17.11 15.99 47.47
CA ALA A 185 17.46 17.27 48.06
C ALA A 185 16.32 17.84 48.92
N GLN A 186 15.07 17.72 48.46
CA GLN A 186 13.91 18.18 49.19
C GLN A 186 13.66 17.37 50.47
N LYS A 187 13.85 16.04 50.42
CA LYS A 187 13.77 15.18 51.61
C LYS A 187 14.79 15.58 52.68
N LEU A 188 16.04 15.82 52.28
CA LEU A 188 17.10 16.24 53.21
C LEU A 188 16.80 17.60 53.85
N LYS A 189 16.28 18.57 53.09
CA LYS A 189 15.84 19.86 53.63
C LYS A 189 14.71 19.69 54.66
N ASN A 190 13.68 18.91 54.32
CA ASN A 190 12.55 18.66 55.20
C ASN A 190 12.97 17.91 56.50
N GLU A 191 14.00 17.07 56.46
CA GLU A 191 14.56 16.40 57.64
C GLU A 191 15.37 17.35 58.52
N ALA A 192 16.10 18.30 57.92
CA ALA A 192 16.85 19.32 58.65
C ALA A 192 15.92 20.30 59.38
N GLU A 193 14.80 20.69 58.77
CA GLU A 193 13.81 21.61 59.36
C GLU A 193 13.01 20.99 60.52
N LYS A 194 13.05 19.67 60.68
CA LYS A 194 12.36 18.94 61.77
C LYS A 194 13.21 18.74 63.03
N LYS A 195 14.49 19.12 62.99
CA LYS A 195 15.42 19.04 64.12
C LYS A 195 15.58 20.40 64.78
#